data_AF-A0A3M1JIX7-F1
#
_entry.id   AF-A0A3M1JIX7-F1
#
_cell.length_a   1.000
_cell.length_b   1.000
_cell.length_c   1.000
_cell.angle_alpha   90.00
_cell.angle_beta   90.00
_cell.angle_gamma   90.00
#
_symmetry.space_group_name_H-M   'P 1'
#
loop_
_entity.id
_entity.type
_entity.pdbx_description
1 polymer ?
#
loop_
_entity_poly.entity_id
_entity_poly.type
_entity_poly.pdbx_seq_one_letter_code
_entity_poly.pdbx_strand_id
1 'polypeptide(L)'
;MGGKSPNDGQQAAQQGETDNLLLAEWDGPYGGVPAFDRMDLADLKPALERGMEINLAEVEAIASNPEAPTFANTIEAAERAGRELGRVFTYWGIWSSNRSSPEFRAIQREMAPKLSAYRSKIIQNADFFARIKAVYEGEEFKSLRPDQQRVVQLTYDQFAHNGATLEGEAKERYAAINQR
;
A
#
# COMPACT_ATOMS: atom_id res chain seq x y z
N MET A 1 10.17 -49.01 -1.45
CA MET A 1 9.63 -48.39 -2.68
C MET A 1 8.42 -47.57 -2.24
N GLY A 2 8.62 -46.35 -1.78
CA GLY A 2 8.70 -45.16 -2.65
C GLY A 2 7.32 -44.51 -2.73
N GLY A 3 6.82 -44.01 -1.58
CA GLY A 3 5.52 -43.36 -1.49
C GLY A 3 5.58 -41.98 -2.16
N LYS A 4 4.72 -41.76 -3.16
CA LYS A 4 4.46 -40.43 -3.72
C LYS A 4 3.65 -39.62 -2.72
N SER A 5 4.28 -38.62 -2.12
CA SER A 5 3.59 -37.58 -1.35
C SER A 5 2.66 -36.77 -2.25
N PRO A 6 1.46 -36.34 -1.80
CA PRO A 6 0.50 -35.61 -2.63
C PRO A 6 0.75 -34.08 -2.70
N ASN A 7 1.91 -33.59 -2.27
CA ASN A 7 2.08 -32.18 -1.90
C ASN A 7 2.71 -31.26 -2.98
N ASP A 8 3.06 -31.82 -4.14
CA ASP A 8 3.79 -31.07 -5.18
C ASP A 8 2.92 -30.01 -5.88
N GLY A 9 1.58 -30.13 -5.81
CA GLY A 9 0.64 -29.20 -6.44
C GLY A 9 0.39 -27.89 -5.69
N GLN A 10 0.65 -27.85 -4.37
CA GLN A 10 0.46 -26.63 -3.56
C GLN A 10 1.73 -25.77 -3.46
N GLN A 11 2.91 -26.36 -3.67
CA GLN A 11 4.18 -25.62 -3.69
C GLN A 11 4.42 -24.91 -5.04
N ALA A 12 3.95 -25.46 -6.16
CA ALA A 12 4.09 -24.84 -7.47
C ALA A 12 3.22 -23.58 -7.65
N ALA A 13 2.05 -23.51 -6.99
CA ALA A 13 1.18 -22.33 -7.06
C ALA A 13 1.74 -21.12 -6.31
N GLN A 14 2.48 -21.34 -5.22
CA GLN A 14 3.09 -20.25 -4.44
C GLN A 14 4.39 -19.72 -5.06
N GLN A 15 5.10 -20.53 -5.84
CA GLN A 15 6.37 -20.12 -6.47
C GLN A 15 6.18 -19.16 -7.66
N GLY A 16 5.03 -19.20 -8.34
CA GLY A 16 4.70 -18.24 -9.42
C GLY A 16 4.18 -16.88 -8.95
N GLU A 17 3.70 -16.79 -7.70
CA GLU A 17 3.18 -15.54 -7.11
C GLU A 17 4.25 -14.68 -6.43
N THR A 18 5.44 -15.26 -6.18
CA THR A 18 6.55 -14.62 -5.43
C THR A 18 7.66 -14.10 -6.35
N ASP A 19 7.55 -14.28 -7.67
CA ASP A 19 8.67 -14.06 -8.61
C ASP A 19 8.50 -12.83 -9.53
N ASN A 20 7.62 -11.89 -9.14
CA ASN A 20 7.52 -10.63 -9.87
C ASN A 20 8.64 -9.68 -9.45
N LEU A 21 9.60 -9.45 -10.35
CA LEU A 21 10.76 -8.60 -10.14
C LEU A 21 10.41 -7.16 -9.71
N LEU A 22 9.23 -6.65 -10.09
CA LEU A 22 8.81 -5.30 -9.70
C LEU A 22 8.42 -5.20 -8.23
N LEU A 23 8.08 -6.33 -7.58
CA LEU A 23 7.79 -6.43 -6.15
C LEU A 23 9.01 -6.81 -5.32
N ALA A 24 10.05 -7.40 -5.92
CA ALA A 24 11.23 -7.88 -5.22
C ALA A 24 12.01 -6.75 -4.52
N GLU A 25 12.60 -7.05 -3.37
CA GLU A 25 13.56 -6.15 -2.73
C GLU A 25 14.75 -5.87 -3.66
N TRP A 26 15.34 -4.69 -3.50
CA TRP A 26 16.48 -4.29 -4.31
C TRP A 26 17.78 -4.64 -3.62
N ASP A 27 18.71 -5.19 -4.39
CA ASP A 27 20.06 -5.47 -3.93
C ASP A 27 21.03 -4.39 -4.43
N GLY A 28 22.17 -4.26 -3.73
CA GLY A 28 23.25 -3.36 -4.12
C GLY A 28 23.47 -2.17 -3.18
N PRO A 29 24.28 -1.18 -3.59
CA PRO A 29 24.70 -0.08 -2.73
C PRO A 29 23.52 0.84 -2.36
N TYR A 30 23.68 1.60 -1.26
CA TYR A 30 22.71 2.60 -0.78
C TYR A 30 21.30 2.07 -0.44
N GLY A 31 21.18 0.77 -0.12
CA GLY A 31 19.88 0.15 0.17
C GLY A 31 19.19 -0.45 -1.06
N GLY A 32 19.92 -0.59 -2.17
CA GLY A 32 19.50 -1.32 -3.35
C GLY A 32 19.20 -0.43 -4.56
N VAL A 33 19.39 -0.98 -5.75
CA VAL A 33 19.09 -0.31 -7.02
C VAL A 33 17.99 -1.09 -7.75
N PRO A 34 16.92 -0.45 -8.26
CA PRO A 34 15.91 -1.15 -9.01
C PRO A 34 16.49 -1.78 -10.28
N ALA A 35 16.03 -2.97 -10.65
CA ALA A 35 16.50 -3.73 -11.80
C ALA A 35 15.90 -3.19 -13.11
N PHE A 36 16.26 -1.95 -13.47
CA PHE A 36 15.74 -1.23 -14.64
C PHE A 36 16.06 -1.93 -15.97
N ASP A 37 17.11 -2.74 -16.01
CA ASP A 37 17.53 -3.54 -17.16
C ASP A 37 16.64 -4.77 -17.39
N ARG A 38 15.84 -5.16 -16.39
CA ARG A 38 14.99 -6.36 -16.39
C ARG A 38 13.50 -6.06 -16.19
N MET A 39 13.09 -4.80 -16.14
CA MET A 39 11.69 -4.43 -15.98
C MET A 39 10.88 -4.67 -17.28
N ASP A 40 9.72 -5.32 -17.17
CA ASP A 40 8.80 -5.57 -18.28
C ASP A 40 7.40 -5.00 -17.99
N LEU A 41 6.75 -4.45 -19.02
CA LEU A 41 5.36 -3.96 -18.90
C LEU A 41 4.37 -5.09 -18.63
N ALA A 42 4.67 -6.32 -19.06
CA ALA A 42 3.85 -7.50 -18.80
C ALA A 42 3.71 -7.77 -17.29
N ASP A 43 4.75 -7.47 -16.52
CA ASP A 43 4.80 -7.68 -15.08
C ASP A 43 4.07 -6.60 -14.29
N LEU A 44 3.79 -5.44 -14.90
CA LEU A 44 3.31 -4.25 -14.20
C LEU A 44 1.91 -4.42 -13.60
N LYS A 45 0.95 -4.96 -14.36
CA LYS A 45 -0.41 -5.15 -13.83
C LYS A 45 -0.44 -6.18 -12.70
N PRO A 46 0.13 -7.40 -12.87
CA PRO A 46 0.18 -8.37 -11.78
C PRO A 46 0.88 -7.80 -10.54
N ALA A 47 1.98 -7.05 -10.72
CA ALA A 47 2.70 -6.42 -9.62
C ALA A 47 1.84 -5.39 -8.87
N LEU A 48 1.11 -4.53 -9.58
CA LEU A 48 0.22 -3.54 -8.96
C LEU A 48 -0.90 -4.22 -8.17
N GLU A 49 -1.56 -5.21 -8.75
CA GLU A 49 -2.66 -5.93 -8.11
C GLU A 49 -2.18 -6.63 -6.85
N ARG A 50 -1.08 -7.37 -6.95
CA ARG A 50 -0.49 -8.07 -5.81
C ARG A 50 0.04 -7.10 -4.74
N GLY A 51 0.69 -6.01 -5.13
CA GLY A 51 1.16 -4.99 -4.19
C GLY A 51 0.01 -4.30 -3.45
N MET A 52 -1.11 -4.03 -4.12
CA MET A 52 -2.33 -3.50 -3.49
C MET A 52 -2.91 -4.50 -2.47
N GLU A 53 -2.98 -5.78 -2.81
CA GLU A 53 -3.45 -6.83 -1.89
C GLU A 53 -2.58 -6.93 -0.64
N ILE A 54 -1.26 -6.97 -0.81
CA ILE A 54 -0.30 -7.02 0.29
C ILE A 54 -0.50 -5.80 1.20
N ASN A 55 -0.57 -4.59 0.64
CA ASN A 55 -0.72 -3.40 1.46
C ASN A 55 -2.06 -3.34 2.19
N LEU A 56 -3.16 -3.77 1.55
CA LEU A 56 -4.45 -3.85 2.23
C LEU A 56 -4.40 -4.82 3.42
N ALA A 57 -3.71 -5.94 3.30
CA ALA A 57 -3.53 -6.90 4.39
C ALA A 57 -2.68 -6.32 5.55
N GLU A 58 -1.62 -5.56 5.24
CA GLU A 58 -0.82 -4.87 6.24
C GLU A 58 -1.62 -3.80 6.98
N VAL A 59 -2.40 -2.99 6.24
CA VAL A 59 -3.29 -1.98 6.82
C VAL A 59 -4.34 -2.64 7.73
N GLU A 60 -4.91 -3.76 7.31
CA GLU A 60 -5.87 -4.51 8.12
C GLU A 60 -5.22 -5.09 9.38
N ALA A 61 -3.99 -5.58 9.31
CA ALA A 61 -3.25 -6.04 10.48
C ALA A 61 -2.99 -4.91 11.49
N ILE A 62 -2.74 -3.69 11.01
CA ILE A 62 -2.62 -2.51 11.88
C ILE A 62 -3.98 -2.17 12.49
N ALA A 63 -5.03 -2.10 11.66
CA ALA A 63 -6.39 -1.74 12.08
C ALA A 63 -6.93 -2.69 13.17
N SER A 64 -6.68 -3.99 13.02
CA SER A 64 -7.15 -5.05 13.90
C SER A 64 -6.23 -5.37 15.08
N ASN A 65 -5.11 -4.66 15.26
CA ASN A 65 -4.19 -4.90 16.36
C ASN A 65 -4.89 -4.71 17.73
N PRO A 66 -4.96 -5.72 18.61
CA PRO A 66 -5.70 -5.64 19.87
C PRO A 66 -5.03 -4.74 20.92
N GLU A 67 -3.75 -4.39 20.74
CA GLU A 67 -3.05 -3.47 21.64
C GLU A 67 -3.54 -2.04 21.44
N ALA A 68 -3.50 -1.27 22.53
CA ALA A 68 -3.80 0.16 22.50
C ALA A 68 -2.96 0.87 21.41
N PRO A 69 -3.55 1.80 20.63
CA PRO A 69 -2.81 2.52 19.60
C PRO A 69 -1.62 3.28 20.16
N THR A 70 -0.45 3.10 19.55
CA THR A 70 0.79 3.83 19.85
C THR A 70 1.40 4.33 18.55
N PHE A 71 2.33 5.29 18.65
CA PHE A 71 3.12 5.73 17.49
C PHE A 71 3.73 4.53 16.75
N ALA A 72 4.36 3.60 17.47
CA ALA A 72 5.06 2.46 16.87
C ALA A 72 4.11 1.47 16.18
N ASN A 73 3.03 1.05 16.86
CA ASN A 73 2.13 0.03 16.32
C ASN A 73 1.10 0.55 15.32
N THR A 74 1.03 1.87 15.11
CA THR A 74 0.06 2.51 14.21
C THR A 74 0.76 3.34 13.15
N ILE A 75 1.45 4.42 13.53
CA ILE A 75 2.02 5.37 12.58
C ILE A 75 3.29 4.81 11.94
N GLU A 76 4.22 4.30 12.75
CA GLU A 76 5.46 3.71 12.26
C GLU A 76 5.20 2.41 11.48
N ALA A 77 4.20 1.63 11.89
CA ALA A 77 3.73 0.48 11.14
C ALA A 77 3.11 0.89 9.79
N ALA A 78 2.29 1.95 9.76
CA ALA A 78 1.69 2.47 8.53
C ALA A 78 2.75 2.99 7.55
N GLU A 79 3.76 3.71 8.02
CA GLU A 79 4.88 4.21 7.18
C GLU A 79 5.73 3.06 6.61
N ARG A 80 5.74 1.90 7.27
CA ARG A 80 6.41 0.69 6.77
C ARG A 80 5.56 -0.15 5.83
N ALA A 81 4.24 0.02 5.85
CA ALA A 81 3.34 -0.75 5.01
C ALA A 81 3.49 -0.33 3.54
N GLY A 82 3.32 -1.27 2.64
CA GLY A 82 3.22 -1.04 1.21
C GLY A 82 4.56 -0.85 0.53
N ARG A 83 5.66 -1.29 1.15
CA ARG A 83 7.00 -1.23 0.54
C ARG A 83 7.05 -1.91 -0.82
N GLU A 84 6.42 -3.08 -0.93
CA GLU A 84 6.26 -3.87 -2.16
C GLU A 84 5.61 -3.01 -3.25
N LEU A 85 4.45 -2.43 -2.96
CA LEU A 85 3.73 -1.57 -3.90
C LEU A 85 4.53 -0.29 -4.22
N GLY A 86 5.27 0.26 -3.24
CA GLY A 86 6.17 1.38 -3.43
C GLY A 86 7.28 1.09 -4.45
N ARG A 87 7.84 -0.14 -4.43
CA ARG A 87 8.79 -0.60 -5.46
C ARG A 87 8.15 -0.65 -6.83
N VAL A 88 6.94 -1.18 -6.95
CA VAL A 88 6.17 -1.17 -8.21
C VAL A 88 5.94 0.26 -8.73
N PHE A 89 5.60 1.19 -7.83
CA PHE A 89 5.38 2.60 -8.21
C PHE A 89 6.66 3.31 -8.68
N THR A 90 7.83 2.85 -8.25
CA THR A 90 9.12 3.35 -8.76
C THR A 90 9.25 3.06 -10.26
N TYR A 91 8.93 1.83 -10.68
CA TYR A 91 8.93 1.44 -12.10
C TYR A 91 7.79 2.11 -12.87
N TRP A 92 6.59 2.17 -12.29
CA TRP A 92 5.46 2.92 -12.87
C TRP A 92 5.84 4.38 -13.17
N GLY A 93 6.54 5.04 -12.24
CA GLY A 93 6.99 6.41 -12.40
C GLY A 93 7.80 6.61 -13.68
N ILE A 94 8.75 5.70 -13.95
CA ILE A 94 9.60 5.73 -15.16
C ILE A 94 8.78 5.55 -16.43
N TRP A 95 7.87 4.56 -16.46
CA TRP A 95 7.00 4.39 -17.62
C TRP A 95 6.01 5.54 -17.79
N SER A 96 5.56 6.18 -16.71
CA SER A 96 4.64 7.31 -16.80
C SER A 96 5.30 8.58 -17.32
N SER A 97 6.61 8.74 -17.15
CA SER A 97 7.35 9.94 -17.53
C SER A 97 8.34 9.68 -18.67
N ASN A 98 9.45 8.99 -18.40
CA ASN A 98 10.59 8.86 -19.29
C ASN A 98 10.36 7.86 -20.44
N ARG A 99 9.55 6.82 -20.22
CA ARG A 99 9.35 5.71 -21.16
C ARG A 99 7.88 5.49 -21.55
N SER A 100 7.09 6.56 -21.58
CA SER A 100 5.65 6.46 -21.90
C SER A 100 5.41 5.93 -23.31
N SER A 101 4.64 4.85 -23.41
CA SER A 101 4.25 4.20 -24.65
C SER A 101 2.72 4.09 -24.77
N PRO A 102 2.16 3.87 -25.97
CA PRO A 102 0.73 3.58 -26.13
C PRO A 102 0.28 2.38 -25.28
N GLU A 103 1.13 1.36 -25.17
CA GLU A 103 0.91 0.17 -24.35
C GLU A 103 0.80 0.53 -22.86
N PHE A 104 1.78 1.26 -22.31
CA PHE A 104 1.70 1.74 -20.93
C PHE A 104 0.46 2.60 -20.69
N ARG A 105 0.10 3.50 -21.62
CA ARG A 105 -1.12 4.32 -21.46
C ARG A 105 -2.41 3.51 -21.51
N ALA A 106 -2.41 2.32 -22.13
CA ALA A 106 -3.53 1.39 -22.03
C ALA A 106 -3.60 0.75 -20.64
N ILE A 107 -2.46 0.28 -20.12
CA ILE A 107 -2.33 -0.21 -18.74
C ILE A 107 -2.78 0.87 -17.75
N GLN A 108 -2.35 2.11 -17.93
CA GLN A 108 -2.68 3.23 -17.07
C GLN A 108 -4.19 3.48 -16.97
N ARG A 109 -4.89 3.49 -18.11
CA ARG A 109 -6.34 3.67 -18.15
C ARG A 109 -7.10 2.55 -17.45
N GLU A 110 -6.61 1.32 -17.57
CA GLU A 110 -7.21 0.15 -16.91
C GLU A 110 -6.95 0.14 -15.41
N MET A 111 -5.75 0.50 -14.98
CA MET A 111 -5.34 0.44 -13.58
C MET A 111 -5.78 1.67 -12.77
N ALA A 112 -5.97 2.84 -13.39
CA ALA A 112 -6.40 4.07 -12.70
C ALA A 112 -7.65 3.88 -11.80
N PRO A 113 -8.79 3.33 -12.27
CA PRO A 113 -9.95 3.11 -11.42
C PRO A 113 -9.69 2.08 -10.30
N LYS A 114 -8.89 1.03 -10.56
CA LYS A 114 -8.51 0.04 -9.53
C LYS A 114 -7.68 0.68 -8.42
N LEU A 115 -6.70 1.51 -8.79
CA LEU A 115 -5.87 2.28 -7.87
C LEU A 115 -6.70 3.27 -7.03
N SER A 116 -7.68 3.94 -7.66
CA SER A 116 -8.61 4.84 -6.94
C SER A 116 -9.45 4.08 -5.91
N ALA A 117 -10.02 2.94 -6.31
CA ALA A 117 -10.79 2.08 -5.40
C ALA A 117 -9.92 1.55 -4.25
N TYR A 118 -8.69 1.12 -4.52
CA TYR A 118 -7.72 0.71 -3.51
C TYR A 118 -7.42 1.82 -2.49
N ARG A 119 -7.11 3.04 -2.96
CA ARG A 119 -6.87 4.19 -2.06
C ARG A 119 -8.11 4.51 -1.22
N SER A 120 -9.29 4.42 -1.83
CA SER A 120 -10.55 4.64 -1.13
C SER A 120 -10.75 3.63 0.00
N LYS A 121 -10.43 2.34 -0.21
CA LYS A 121 -10.50 1.31 0.85
C LYS A 121 -9.63 1.65 2.06
N ILE A 122 -8.41 2.15 1.84
CA ILE A 122 -7.51 2.54 2.94
C ILE A 122 -8.08 3.75 3.70
N ILE A 123 -8.43 4.83 2.99
CA ILE A 123 -8.94 6.05 3.61
C ILE A 123 -10.25 5.82 4.35
N GLN A 124 -11.13 4.96 3.82
CA GLN A 124 -12.43 4.67 4.40
C GLN A 124 -12.40 3.59 5.49
N ASN A 125 -11.24 2.96 5.75
CA ASN A 125 -11.08 2.03 6.85
C ASN A 125 -11.19 2.79 8.18
N ALA A 126 -12.39 2.70 8.79
CA ALA A 126 -12.73 3.45 9.99
C ALA A 126 -11.91 3.00 11.21
N ASP A 127 -11.61 1.71 11.32
CA ASP A 127 -10.83 1.16 12.42
C ASP A 127 -9.38 1.62 12.33
N PHE A 128 -8.81 1.61 11.12
CA PHE A 128 -7.47 2.15 10.89
C PHE A 128 -7.38 3.64 11.22
N PHE A 129 -8.34 4.43 10.74
CA PHE A 129 -8.39 5.86 11.06
C PHE A 129 -8.60 6.12 12.55
N ALA A 130 -9.42 5.32 13.24
CA ALA A 130 -9.63 5.43 14.67
C ALA A 130 -8.33 5.24 15.45
N ARG A 131 -7.45 4.31 15.03
CA ARG A 131 -6.12 4.16 15.61
C ARG A 131 -5.24 5.38 15.38
N ILE A 132 -5.17 5.89 14.15
CA ILE A 132 -4.39 7.09 13.81
C ILE A 132 -4.85 8.29 14.65
N LYS A 133 -6.17 8.48 14.74
CA LYS A 133 -6.79 9.52 15.56
C LYS A 133 -6.44 9.37 17.04
N ALA A 134 -6.49 8.15 17.58
CA ALA A 134 -6.14 7.89 18.97
C ALA A 134 -4.68 8.25 19.29
N VAL A 135 -3.74 7.99 18.36
CA VAL A 135 -2.35 8.44 18.51
C VAL A 135 -2.24 9.96 18.45
N TYR A 136 -2.92 10.61 17.50
CA TYR A 136 -2.91 12.07 17.33
C TYR A 136 -3.49 12.82 18.55
N GLU A 137 -4.59 12.33 19.12
CA GLU A 137 -5.27 12.94 20.27
C GLU A 137 -4.70 12.49 21.63
N GLY A 138 -3.85 11.46 21.64
CA GLY A 138 -3.32 10.84 22.85
C GLY A 138 -2.20 11.62 23.53
N GLU A 139 -1.93 11.29 24.81
CA GLU A 139 -0.85 11.91 25.58
C GLU A 139 0.55 11.57 25.02
N GLU A 140 0.71 10.38 24.42
CA GLU A 140 1.98 9.97 23.80
C GLU A 140 2.45 11.02 22.78
N PHE A 141 1.55 11.57 21.97
CA PHE A 141 1.86 12.58 20.96
C PHE A 141 2.66 13.76 21.51
N LYS A 142 2.33 14.24 22.72
CA LYS A 142 3.02 15.38 23.36
C LYS A 142 4.45 15.03 23.78
N SER A 143 4.73 13.75 24.00
CA SER A 143 6.04 13.23 24.40
C SER A 143 6.93 12.79 23.23
N LEU A 144 6.35 12.64 22.03
CA LEU A 144 7.08 12.28 20.83
C LEU A 144 8.08 13.37 20.43
N ARG A 145 9.13 12.96 19.71
CA ARG A 145 10.06 13.92 19.11
C ARG A 145 9.36 14.78 18.05
N PRO A 146 9.85 16.00 17.75
CA PRO A 146 9.21 16.89 16.78
C PRO A 146 9.01 16.27 15.38
N ASP A 147 9.94 15.44 14.91
CA ASP A 147 9.83 14.72 13.64
C ASP A 147 8.67 13.71 13.67
N GLN A 148 8.54 12.95 14.75
CA GLN A 148 7.46 11.97 14.92
C GLN A 148 6.10 12.65 15.06
N GLN A 149 6.02 13.75 15.81
CA GLN A 149 4.81 14.58 15.89
C GLN A 149 4.37 15.06 14.51
N ARG A 150 5.34 15.50 13.69
CA ARG A 150 5.05 15.96 12.34
C ARG A 150 4.49 14.84 11.46
N VAL A 151 5.06 13.63 11.53
CA VAL A 151 4.54 12.47 10.79
C VAL A 151 3.11 12.15 11.24
N VAL A 152 2.85 12.05 12.54
CA VAL A 152 1.50 11.79 13.08
C VAL A 152 0.49 12.82 12.57
N GLN A 153 0.85 14.11 12.60
CA GLN A 153 -0.01 15.19 12.11
C GLN A 153 -0.29 15.06 10.61
N LEU A 154 0.75 14.84 9.79
CA LEU A 154 0.58 14.68 8.35
C LEU A 154 -0.28 13.46 7.99
N THR A 155 -0.09 12.34 8.71
CA THR A 155 -0.91 11.15 8.54
C THR A 155 -2.36 11.42 8.91
N TYR A 156 -2.63 12.06 10.05
CA TYR A 156 -3.99 12.42 10.46
C TYR A 156 -4.67 13.37 9.46
N ASP A 157 -3.98 14.46 9.09
CA ASP A 157 -4.48 15.47 8.16
C ASP A 157 -4.79 14.86 6.79
N GLN A 158 -3.96 13.92 6.31
CA GLN A 158 -4.22 13.20 5.07
C GLN A 158 -5.55 12.45 5.13
N PHE A 159 -5.85 11.75 6.22
CA PHE A 159 -7.14 11.05 6.36
C PHE A 159 -8.31 12.04 6.51
N ALA A 160 -8.14 13.08 7.33
CA ALA A 160 -9.18 14.09 7.55
C ALA A 160 -9.55 14.83 6.26
N HIS A 161 -8.55 15.28 5.49
CA HIS A 161 -8.76 15.93 4.19
C HIS A 161 -9.38 15.00 3.15
N ASN A 162 -9.21 13.68 3.30
CA ASN A 162 -9.83 12.69 2.42
C ASN A 162 -11.13 12.10 2.99
N GLY A 163 -11.76 12.82 3.92
CA GLY A 163 -13.12 12.54 4.36
C GLY A 163 -13.26 11.43 5.39
N ALA A 164 -12.17 10.99 6.03
CA ALA A 164 -12.23 9.98 7.10
C ALA A 164 -13.00 10.48 8.34
N THR A 165 -13.10 11.80 8.52
CA THR A 165 -13.89 12.46 9.58
C THR A 165 -15.35 12.72 9.19
N LEU A 166 -15.75 12.41 7.95
CA LEU A 166 -17.13 12.62 7.48
C LEU A 166 -18.04 11.46 7.91
N GLU A 167 -19.30 11.78 8.18
CA GLU A 167 -20.35 10.84 8.56
C GLU A 167 -21.58 10.97 7.65
N GLY A 168 -22.41 9.92 7.60
CA GLY A 168 -23.69 9.91 6.87
C GLY A 168 -23.59 10.30 5.39
N GLU A 169 -24.54 11.11 4.92
CA GLU A 169 -24.65 11.54 3.52
C GLU A 169 -23.40 12.27 3.01
N ALA A 170 -22.66 12.95 3.89
CA ALA A 170 -21.42 13.66 3.50
C ALA A 170 -20.31 12.67 3.10
N LYS A 171 -20.19 11.55 3.80
CA LYS A 171 -19.23 10.48 3.50
C LYS A 171 -19.57 9.81 2.16
N GLU A 172 -20.84 9.49 1.94
CA GLU A 172 -21.31 8.88 0.69
C GLU A 172 -21.08 9.81 -0.52
N ARG A 173 -21.41 11.10 -0.37
CA ARG A 173 -21.18 12.08 -1.43
C ARG A 173 -19.70 12.24 -1.76
N TYR A 174 -18.83 12.27 -0.76
CA TYR A 174 -17.38 12.36 -0.99
C TYR A 174 -16.86 11.14 -1.76
N ALA A 175 -17.28 9.93 -1.38
CA ALA A 175 -16.92 8.70 -2.09
C ALA A 175 -17.38 8.71 -3.55
N ALA A 176 -18.60 9.19 -3.83
CA ALA A 176 -19.14 9.28 -5.19
C ALA A 176 -18.40 10.31 -6.06
N ILE A 177 -17.82 11.37 -5.48
CA ILE A 177 -17.02 12.36 -6.21
C ILE A 177 -15.68 11.75 -6.63
N ASN A 178 -15.00 11.03 -5.74
CA ASN A 178 -13.66 10.45 -6.01
C ASN A 178 -13.65 9.29 -7.03
N GLN A 179 -14.83 8.79 -7.42
CA GLN A 179 -14.97 7.75 -8.44
C GLN A 179 -15.19 8.30 -9.85
N ARG A 180 -15.39 9.61 -10.01
CA ARG A 180 -15.58 10.29 -11.31
C ARG A 180 -14.25 10.67 -11.94
#